data_AF-A0A9C8Q2U2-F1
#
_entry.id   AF-A0A9C8Q2U2-F1
#
_cell.length_a   1.000
_cell.length_b   1.000
_cell.length_c   1.000
_cell.angle_alpha   90.00
_cell.angle_beta   90.00
_cell.angle_gamma   90.00
#
_symmetry.space_group_name_H-M   'P 1'
#
loop_
_entity.id
_entity.type
_entity.pdbx_description
1 polymer ?
#
loop_
_entity_poly.entity_id
_entity_poly.type
_entity_poly.pdbx_seq_one_letter_code
_entity_poly.pdbx_strand_id
1 'polypeptide(L)'
;VLELSQCHAIAVHADKDWLRARIVRRFDQMLEQGALDEVAAVLETYDPTLPAHQAIGVPELVCYLKGKLTLDVARMDAIIATRQYAKRQRTWLRKNTYNWLKYSPH
;
A
#
# COMPACT_ATOMS: atom_id res chain seq x y z
N VAL A 1 -16.01 -8.78 19.84
CA VAL A 1 -14.71 -9.24 19.28
C VAL A 1 -14.59 -10.72 19.62
N LEU A 2 -14.26 -11.59 18.67
CA LEU A 2 -14.09 -13.03 18.94
C LEU A 2 -12.78 -13.27 19.68
N GLU A 3 -12.78 -14.16 20.66
CA GLU A 3 -11.57 -14.59 21.37
C GLU A 3 -10.63 -15.32 20.39
N LEU A 4 -9.33 -15.04 20.47
CA LEU A 4 -8.32 -15.67 19.59
C LEU A 4 -8.32 -17.20 19.71
N SER A 5 -8.67 -17.74 20.88
CA SER A 5 -8.80 -19.18 21.13
C SER A 5 -9.95 -19.83 20.35
N GLN A 6 -10.89 -19.05 19.85
CA GLN A 6 -12.03 -19.50 19.04
C GLN A 6 -11.81 -19.27 17.54
N CYS A 7 -10.62 -18.80 17.16
CA CYS A 7 -10.28 -18.44 15.79
C CYS A 7 -9.13 -19.31 15.26
N HIS A 8 -9.16 -19.61 13.96
CA HIS A 8 -8.00 -20.15 13.28
C HIS A 8 -7.14 -19.00 12.74
N ALA A 9 -6.12 -18.61 13.52
CA ALA A 9 -5.28 -17.47 13.18
C ALA A 9 -4.18 -17.84 12.16
N ILE A 10 -4.14 -17.13 11.04
CA ILE A 10 -3.19 -17.34 9.94
C ILE A 10 -2.39 -16.06 9.70
N ALA A 11 -1.08 -16.19 9.59
CA ALA A 11 -0.16 -15.13 9.16
C ALA A 11 0.37 -15.44 7.75
N VAL A 12 0.05 -14.56 6.81
CA VAL A 12 0.54 -14.67 5.42
C VAL A 12 1.92 -14.00 5.30
N HIS A 13 2.93 -14.79 4.98
CA HIS A 13 4.31 -14.35 4.79
C HIS A 13 4.69 -14.51 3.32
N ALA A 14 4.94 -13.39 2.64
CA ALA A 14 5.48 -13.42 1.29
C ALA A 14 6.94 -12.97 1.26
N ASP A 15 7.73 -13.57 0.37
CA ASP A 15 9.11 -13.18 0.15
C ASP A 15 9.21 -11.69 -0.27
N LYS A 16 10.30 -11.04 0.16
CA LYS A 16 10.50 -9.60 -0.07
C LYS A 16 10.62 -9.29 -1.56
N ASP A 17 11.37 -10.09 -2.30
CA ASP A 17 11.62 -9.83 -3.71
C ASP A 17 10.41 -10.22 -4.56
N TRP A 18 9.70 -11.29 -4.18
CA TRP A 18 8.36 -11.61 -4.71
C TRP A 18 7.37 -10.45 -4.53
N LEU A 19 7.29 -9.86 -3.33
CA LEU A 19 6.41 -8.71 -3.05
C LEU A 19 6.82 -7.46 -3.83
N ARG A 20 8.12 -7.19 -3.96
CA ARG A 20 8.61 -5.97 -4.63
C ARG A 20 8.17 -5.89 -6.09
N ALA A 21 8.25 -6.99 -6.82
CA ALA A 21 7.81 -7.06 -8.21
C ALA A 21 6.29 -6.84 -8.32
N ARG A 22 5.52 -7.48 -7.43
CA ARG A 22 4.05 -7.34 -7.42
C ARG A 22 3.57 -5.96 -7.01
N ILE A 23 4.26 -5.28 -6.09
CA ILE A 23 3.93 -3.91 -5.69
C ILE A 23 4.05 -2.96 -6.89
N VAL A 24 5.12 -3.08 -7.69
CA VAL A 24 5.32 -2.29 -8.91
C VAL A 24 4.17 -2.55 -9.88
N ARG A 25 3.98 -3.82 -10.26
CA ARG A 25 2.93 -4.22 -11.19
C ARG A 25 1.54 -3.78 -10.73
N ARG A 26 1.22 -3.93 -9.44
CA ARG A 26 -0.08 -3.54 -8.91
C ARG A 26 -0.31 -2.04 -9.02
N PHE A 27 0.72 -1.22 -8.73
CA PHE A 27 0.57 0.22 -8.83
C PHE A 27 0.39 0.66 -10.29
N ASP A 28 1.10 0.02 -11.23
CA ASP A 28 0.90 0.24 -12.67
C ASP A 28 -0.53 -0.06 -13.09
N GLN A 29 -1.04 -1.21 -12.65
CA GLN A 29 -2.42 -1.61 -12.88
C GLN A 29 -3.42 -0.63 -12.26
N MET A 30 -3.14 -0.06 -11.08
CA MET A 30 -3.99 0.97 -10.49
C MET A 30 -4.04 2.23 -11.37
N LEU A 31 -2.90 2.67 -11.92
CA LEU A 31 -2.87 3.80 -12.86
C LEU A 31 -3.67 3.50 -14.12
N GLU A 32 -3.46 2.32 -14.71
CA GLU A 32 -4.21 1.85 -15.90
C GLU A 32 -5.72 1.74 -15.64
N GLN A 33 -6.13 1.47 -14.40
CA GLN A 33 -7.52 1.33 -13.97
C GLN A 33 -8.16 2.65 -13.53
N GLY A 34 -7.48 3.79 -13.67
CA GLY A 34 -8.07 5.11 -13.39
C GLY A 34 -7.81 5.65 -11.99
N ALA A 35 -6.82 5.13 -11.24
CA ALA A 35 -6.48 5.70 -9.93
C ALA A 35 -6.07 7.19 -10.01
N LEU A 36 -5.49 7.63 -11.12
CA LEU A 36 -5.20 9.05 -11.34
C LEU A 36 -6.50 9.87 -11.45
N ASP A 37 -7.51 9.34 -12.14
CA ASP A 37 -8.81 9.98 -12.31
C ASP A 37 -9.58 10.03 -10.98
N GLU A 38 -9.51 8.96 -10.18
CA GLU A 38 -10.07 8.95 -8.81
C GLU A 38 -9.47 10.05 -7.94
N VAL A 39 -8.14 10.24 -7.97
CA VAL A 39 -7.47 11.28 -7.21
C VAL A 39 -7.80 12.68 -7.77
N ALA A 40 -7.92 12.82 -9.09
CA ALA A 40 -8.32 14.08 -9.72
C ALA A 40 -9.74 14.49 -9.30
N ALA A 41 -10.68 13.54 -9.22
CA ALA A 41 -12.06 13.79 -8.82
C ALA A 41 -12.21 14.35 -7.39
N VAL A 42 -11.26 14.07 -6.50
CA VAL A 42 -11.28 14.55 -5.10
C VAL A 42 -10.28 15.70 -4.85
N LEU A 43 -9.61 16.20 -5.90
CA LEU A 43 -8.53 17.17 -5.77
C LEU A 43 -8.99 18.51 -5.17
N GLU A 44 -10.19 18.96 -5.52
CA GLU A 44 -10.77 20.21 -5.01
C GLU A 44 -11.02 20.17 -3.50
N THR A 45 -11.38 18.99 -2.99
CA THR A 45 -11.64 18.76 -1.56
C THR A 45 -10.45 18.14 -0.83
N TYR A 46 -9.28 18.09 -1.47
CA TYR A 46 -8.10 17.45 -0.89
C TYR A 46 -7.63 18.16 0.38
N ASP A 47 -7.69 17.43 1.48
CA ASP A 47 -7.19 17.80 2.79
C ASP A 47 -6.19 16.74 3.28
N PRO A 48 -4.89 17.06 3.41
CA PRO A 48 -3.86 16.11 3.84
C PRO A 48 -4.00 15.66 5.31
N THR A 49 -4.92 16.24 6.08
CA THR A 49 -5.19 15.83 7.46
C THR A 49 -6.19 14.66 7.55
N LEU A 50 -6.96 14.41 6.47
CA LEU A 50 -7.96 13.35 6.44
C LEU A 50 -7.31 11.97 6.20
N PRO A 51 -7.67 10.93 6.98
CA PRO A 51 -7.08 9.60 6.83
C PRO A 51 -7.19 9.01 5.40
N ALA A 52 -8.30 9.27 4.70
CA ALA A 52 -8.48 8.82 3.33
C ALA A 52 -7.46 9.44 2.37
N HIS A 53 -7.13 10.73 2.55
CA HIS A 53 -6.18 11.46 1.72
C HIS A 53 -4.71 11.15 2.06
N GLN A 54 -4.46 10.50 3.19
CA GLN A 54 -3.14 10.02 3.59
C GLN A 54 -2.85 8.60 3.08
N ALA A 55 -3.80 7.96 2.39
CA ALA A 55 -3.59 6.66 1.78
C ALA A 55 -2.42 6.70 0.78
N ILE A 56 -1.52 5.71 0.86
CA ILE A 56 -0.33 5.66 0.01
C ILE A 56 -0.74 5.66 -1.47
N GLY A 57 -0.16 6.57 -2.25
CA GLY A 57 -0.51 6.83 -3.64
C GLY A 57 -1.32 8.12 -3.82
N VAL A 58 -2.16 8.51 -2.85
CA VAL A 58 -2.97 9.73 -2.97
C VAL A 58 -2.10 10.98 -2.89
N PRO A 59 -1.26 11.20 -1.85
CA PRO A 59 -0.41 12.39 -1.79
C PRO A 59 0.55 12.51 -2.98
N GLU A 60 1.09 11.38 -3.45
CA GLU A 60 2.01 11.34 -4.58
C GLU A 60 1.32 11.77 -5.89
N LEU A 61 0.13 11.22 -6.17
CA LEU A 61 -0.65 11.59 -7.34
C LEU A 61 -1.20 13.02 -7.26
N VAL A 62 -1.56 13.51 -6.07
CA VAL A 62 -1.93 14.93 -5.87
C VAL A 62 -0.76 15.86 -6.18
N CYS A 63 0.47 15.51 -5.80
CA CYS A 63 1.65 16.32 -6.15
C CYS A 63 1.87 16.37 -7.67
N TYR A 64 1.64 15.27 -8.38
CA TYR A 64 1.65 15.24 -9.85
C TYR A 64 0.56 16.14 -10.44
N LEU A 65 -0.70 15.99 -10.00
CA LEU A 65 -1.84 16.78 -10.49
C LEU A 65 -1.69 18.29 -10.22
N LYS A 66 -0.97 18.66 -9.15
CA LYS A 66 -0.61 20.05 -8.84
C LYS A 66 0.62 20.56 -9.58
N GLY A 67 1.19 19.77 -10.50
CA GLY A 67 2.35 20.13 -11.33
C GLY A 67 3.67 20.22 -10.55
N LYS A 68 3.78 19.63 -9.36
CA LYS A 68 4.99 19.72 -8.51
C LYS A 68 6.07 18.70 -8.88
N LEU A 69 5.69 17.61 -9.53
CA LEU A 69 6.56 16.52 -9.96
C LEU A 69 5.99 15.83 -11.20
N THR A 70 6.81 15.02 -11.88
CA THR A 70 6.35 14.22 -13.02
C THR A 70 5.58 12.98 -12.55
N LEU A 71 4.77 12.39 -13.43
CA LEU A 71 4.04 11.15 -13.13
C LEU A 71 5.00 10.01 -12.75
N ASP A 72 6.14 9.91 -13.43
CA ASP A 72 7.16 8.89 -13.14
C ASP A 72 7.73 9.02 -11.72
N VAL A 73 7.96 10.25 -11.26
CA VAL A 73 8.44 10.52 -9.89
C VAL A 73 7.35 10.17 -8.88
N ALA A 74 6.10 10.63 -9.08
CA ALA A 74 4.96 10.27 -8.21
C ALA A 74 4.81 8.76 -8.08
N ARG A 75 4.85 8.06 -9.21
CA ARG A 75 4.77 6.61 -9.28
C ARG A 75 5.89 5.95 -8.48
N MET A 76 7.12 6.39 -8.68
CA MET A 76 8.28 5.85 -7.96
C MET A 76 8.15 6.05 -6.45
N ASP A 77 7.74 7.25 -6.02
CA ASP A 77 7.56 7.58 -4.61
C ASP A 77 6.45 6.72 -3.97
N ALA A 78 5.31 6.56 -4.63
CA ALA A 78 4.21 5.71 -4.15
C ALA A 78 4.63 4.23 -4.04
N ILE A 79 5.42 3.73 -4.99
CA ILE A 79 5.98 2.38 -4.96
C ILE A 79 6.95 2.23 -3.77
N ILE A 80 7.82 3.22 -3.53
CA ILE A 80 8.76 3.22 -2.40
C ILE A 80 7.98 3.23 -1.07
N ALA A 81 7.00 4.11 -0.93
CA ALA A 81 6.14 4.19 0.26
C ALA A 81 5.41 2.85 0.50
N THR A 82 4.87 2.22 -0.55
CA THR A 82 4.22 0.91 -0.46
C THR A 82 5.21 -0.18 -0.01
N ARG A 83 6.45 -0.18 -0.50
CA ARG A 83 7.50 -1.12 -0.06
C ARG A 83 7.87 -0.93 1.40
N GLN A 84 7.96 0.32 1.86
CA GLN A 84 8.22 0.64 3.27
C GLN A 84 7.07 0.16 4.16
N TYR A 85 5.82 0.37 3.71
CA TYR A 85 4.64 -0.13 4.40
C TYR A 85 4.64 -1.67 4.48
N ALA A 86 4.91 -2.38 3.38
CA ALA A 86 5.05 -3.83 3.37
C ALA A 86 6.19 -4.32 4.29
N LYS A 87 7.30 -3.58 4.40
CA LYS A 87 8.35 -3.87 5.38
C LYS A 87 7.83 -3.74 6.81
N ARG A 88 7.09 -2.67 7.14
CA ARG A 88 6.48 -2.49 8.47
C ARG A 88 5.51 -3.62 8.81
N GLN A 89 4.65 -4.01 7.85
CA GLN A 89 3.73 -5.14 8.03
C GLN A 89 4.46 -6.45 8.31
N ARG A 90 5.51 -6.78 7.53
CA ARG A 90 6.31 -7.99 7.79
C ARG A 90 6.98 -7.98 9.16
N THR A 91 7.52 -6.84 9.59
CA THR A 91 8.12 -6.68 10.93
C THR A 91 7.07 -6.90 12.02
N TRP A 92 5.87 -6.34 11.85
CA TRP A 92 4.76 -6.51 12.78
C TRP A 92 4.30 -7.97 12.86
N LEU A 93 4.08 -8.63 11.72
CA LEU A 93 3.70 -10.05 11.66
C LEU A 93 4.74 -10.91 12.39
N ARG A 94 6.03 -10.75 12.06
CA ARG A 94 7.10 -11.51 12.72
C ARG A 94 7.08 -11.38 14.24
N LYS A 95 6.75 -10.20 14.78
CA LYS A 95 6.72 -9.93 16.22
C LYS A 95 5.43 -10.44 16.89
N ASN A 96 4.28 -10.28 16.24
CA ASN A 96 2.97 -10.41 16.89
C ASN A 96 2.20 -11.68 16.52
N THR A 97 2.64 -12.42 15.49
CA THR A 97 1.94 -13.62 15.00
C THR A 97 2.84 -14.86 15.07
N TYR A 98 3.73 -14.92 16.06
CA TYR A 98 4.74 -15.99 16.15
C TYR A 98 4.14 -17.38 16.39
N ASN A 99 2.96 -17.44 17.01
CA ASN A 99 2.20 -18.65 17.31
C ASN A 99 1.04 -18.93 16.32
N TRP A 100 0.93 -18.14 15.24
CA TRP A 100 -0.12 -18.33 14.23
C TRP A 100 0.34 -19.30 13.15
N LEU A 101 -0.62 -19.91 12.43
CA LEU A 101 -0.29 -20.74 11.27
C LEU A 101 0.33 -19.85 10.18
N LYS A 102 1.50 -20.24 9.68
CA LYS A 102 2.20 -19.47 8.63
C LYS A 102 1.83 -20.02 7.27
N TYR A 103 1.39 -19.14 6.39
CA TYR A 103 1.16 -19.44 4.98
C TYR A 103 2.09 -18.61 4.11
N SER A 104 2.76 -19.24 3.16
CA SER A 104 3.59 -18.55 2.17
C SER A 104 3.07 -18.86 0.77
N PRO A 105 2.66 -17.86 -0.02
CA PRO A 105 2.30 -18.09 -1.41
C PRO A 105 3.55 -18.52 -2.20
N HIS A 106 3.35 -19.47 -3.12
CA HIS A 106 4.34 -19.89 -4.11
C HIS A 106 4.29 -18.99 -5.34
#